data_AF-X5U7T3-F1
#
_entry.id   AF-X5U7T3-F1
#
_cell.length_a   1.000
_cell.length_b   1.000
_cell.length_c   1.000
_cell.angle_alpha   90.00
_cell.angle_beta   90.00
_cell.angle_gamma   90.00
#
_symmetry.space_group_name_H-M   'P 1'
#
loop_
_entity.id
_entity.type
_entity.pdbx_description
1 polymer ?
#
loop_
_entity_poly.entity_id
_entity_poly.type
_entity_poly.pdbx_seq_one_letter_code
_entity_poly.pdbx_strand_id
1 'polypeptide(L)'
;MLQLITPGCYAEFSDELEQMHRLRYRVFRDRLDWDVSFSGGFEVDPFDALRPHYLLLRAPAGRIDGCVRLLPTTGPTMLRDSFFALLADRPTPEDPRVWESSRFALDLPPSAPKQAGIAIGTYELFAGMVEFGLSRGLRSIVTVTDLRIERILRRAGWPLERLSNPQTIGNTRAVAGYLDVSRESLEALRRNGGLKGPVLWTPVIKIA
;
A
#
# COMPACT_ATOMS: atom_id res chain seq x y z
N MET A 1 -4.65 10.03 10.74
CA MET A 1 -3.24 9.80 11.13
C MET A 1 -2.76 8.53 10.46
N LEU A 2 -1.57 8.52 9.88
CA LEU A 2 -1.01 7.32 9.25
C LEU A 2 0.02 6.66 10.17
N GLN A 3 -0.16 5.38 10.49
CA GLN A 3 0.69 4.64 11.44
C GLN A 3 1.50 3.54 10.72
N LEU A 4 2.78 3.41 11.03
CA LEU A 4 3.63 2.30 10.62
C LEU A 4 3.60 1.18 11.67
N ILE A 5 2.91 0.08 11.40
CA ILE A 5 2.94 -1.10 12.28
C ILE A 5 4.03 -2.06 11.79
N THR A 6 5.09 -2.18 12.59
CA THR A 6 6.19 -3.12 12.33
C THR A 6 5.95 -4.45 13.06
N PRO A 7 6.61 -5.55 12.66
CA PRO A 7 6.44 -6.87 13.30
C PRO A 7 6.61 -6.90 14.82
N GLY A 8 7.47 -6.03 15.36
CA GLY A 8 7.69 -5.93 16.81
C GLY A 8 6.48 -5.39 17.58
N CYS A 9 5.57 -4.70 16.90
CA CYS A 9 4.41 -4.05 17.52
C CYS A 9 3.10 -4.83 17.36
N TYR A 10 3.10 -6.00 16.71
CA TYR A 10 1.86 -6.70 16.34
C TYR A 10 0.94 -7.03 17.53
N ALA A 11 1.52 -7.46 18.66
CA ALA A 11 0.73 -7.80 19.85
C ALA A 11 -0.03 -6.59 20.39
N GLU A 12 0.62 -5.43 20.47
CA GLU A 12 0.05 -4.19 20.99
C GLU A 12 -0.97 -3.56 20.04
N PHE A 13 -0.83 -3.80 18.73
CA PHE A 13 -1.71 -3.25 17.68
C PHE A 13 -2.62 -4.33 17.06
N SER A 14 -2.95 -5.36 17.84
CA SER A 14 -3.76 -6.50 17.38
C SER A 14 -5.16 -6.06 16.92
N ASP A 15 -5.80 -5.13 17.63
CA ASP A 15 -7.10 -4.56 17.25
C ASP A 15 -7.05 -3.78 15.93
N GLU A 16 -6.01 -2.97 15.70
CA GLU A 16 -5.83 -2.25 14.43
C GLU A 16 -5.53 -3.20 13.26
N LEU A 17 -4.75 -4.25 13.50
CA LEU A 17 -4.48 -5.28 12.48
C LEU A 17 -5.74 -6.09 12.15
N GLU A 18 -6.55 -6.44 13.16
CA GLU A 18 -7.85 -7.08 12.96
C GLU A 18 -8.77 -6.18 12.09
N GLN A 19 -8.90 -4.90 12.44
CA GLN A 19 -9.68 -3.93 11.67
C GLN A 19 -9.18 -3.77 10.24
N MET A 20 -7.86 -3.80 10.04
CA MET A 20 -7.23 -3.77 8.72
C MET A 20 -7.62 -4.98 7.87
N HIS A 21 -7.61 -6.20 8.43
CA HIS A 21 -8.05 -7.39 7.69
C HIS A 21 -9.53 -7.36 7.32
N ARG A 22 -10.40 -6.78 8.18
CA ARG A 22 -11.81 -6.52 7.85
C ARG A 22 -11.97 -5.45 6.77
N LEU A 23 -11.16 -4.39 6.81
CA LEU A 23 -11.12 -3.37 5.76
C LEU A 23 -10.76 -4.00 4.42
N ARG A 24 -9.72 -4.83 4.39
CA ARG A 24 -9.29 -5.56 3.19
C ARG A 24 -10.41 -6.44 2.64
N TYR A 25 -11.12 -7.16 3.50
CA TYR A 25 -12.29 -7.95 3.09
C TYR A 25 -13.36 -7.09 2.39
N ARG A 26 -13.81 -5.99 3.03
CA ARG A 26 -14.80 -5.08 2.43
C ARG A 26 -14.34 -4.51 1.09
N VAL A 27 -13.05 -4.19 0.96
CA VAL A 27 -12.50 -3.57 -0.24
C VAL A 27 -12.31 -4.59 -1.36
N PHE A 28 -11.57 -5.67 -1.12
CA PHE A 28 -11.16 -6.62 -2.16
C PHE A 28 -12.25 -7.64 -2.48
N ARG A 29 -12.95 -8.17 -1.47
CA ARG A 29 -14.01 -9.14 -1.67
C ARG A 29 -15.34 -8.45 -1.99
N ASP A 30 -15.88 -7.65 -1.08
CA ASP A 30 -17.26 -7.17 -1.23
C ASP A 30 -17.40 -6.12 -2.36
N ARG A 31 -16.45 -5.18 -2.45
CA ARG A 31 -16.57 -4.04 -3.38
C ARG A 31 -15.93 -4.27 -4.74
N LEU A 32 -14.77 -4.92 -4.78
CA LEU A 32 -14.04 -5.18 -6.03
C LEU A 32 -14.31 -6.57 -6.61
N ASP A 33 -14.95 -7.46 -5.84
CA ASP A 33 -15.28 -8.83 -6.23
C ASP A 33 -14.05 -9.60 -6.75
N TRP A 34 -12.89 -9.38 -6.12
CA TRP A 34 -11.69 -10.14 -6.43
C TRP A 34 -11.77 -11.52 -5.80
N ASP A 35 -11.15 -12.50 -6.47
CA ASP A 35 -10.95 -13.84 -5.93
C ASP A 35 -9.76 -13.82 -4.96
N VAL A 36 -10.07 -13.63 -3.67
CA VAL A 36 -9.10 -13.51 -2.57
C VAL A 36 -9.39 -14.54 -1.50
N SER A 37 -8.35 -14.98 -0.78
CA SER A 37 -8.50 -15.83 0.39
C SER A 37 -9.06 -15.04 1.57
N PHE A 38 -10.08 -15.59 2.23
CA PHE A 38 -10.67 -14.97 3.41
C PHE A 38 -11.17 -16.02 4.41
N SER A 39 -11.32 -15.60 5.66
CA SER A 39 -11.93 -16.40 6.73
C SER A 39 -12.68 -15.46 7.68
N GLY A 40 -13.92 -15.78 8.06
CA GLY A 40 -14.67 -15.01 9.07
C GLY A 40 -14.83 -13.51 8.81
N GLY A 41 -14.85 -13.07 7.54
CA GLY A 41 -14.90 -11.64 7.18
C GLY A 41 -13.54 -10.92 7.24
N PHE A 42 -12.45 -11.68 7.29
CA PHE A 42 -11.07 -11.19 7.23
C PHE A 42 -10.41 -11.64 5.95
N GLU A 43 -9.81 -10.72 5.21
CA GLU A 43 -8.95 -11.07 4.07
C GLU A 43 -7.50 -11.18 4.55
N VAL A 44 -6.97 -12.41 4.47
CA VAL A 44 -5.64 -12.81 4.93
C VAL A 44 -5.07 -13.76 3.89
N ASP A 45 -3.80 -13.56 3.51
CA ASP A 45 -3.09 -14.44 2.58
C ASP A 45 -1.77 -14.96 3.20
N PRO A 46 -1.06 -15.90 2.54
CA PRO A 46 0.20 -16.43 3.06
C PRO A 46 1.30 -15.39 3.29
N PHE A 47 1.26 -14.24 2.60
CA PHE A 47 2.26 -13.19 2.75
C PHE A 47 2.07 -12.38 4.05
N ASP A 48 0.88 -12.44 4.67
CA ASP A 48 0.65 -11.85 6.00
C ASP A 48 1.41 -12.63 7.10
N ALA A 49 1.69 -13.92 6.88
CA ALA A 49 2.52 -14.72 7.79
C ALA A 49 4.02 -14.36 7.72
N LEU A 50 4.46 -13.65 6.68
CA LEU A 50 5.85 -13.24 6.48
C LEU A 50 6.26 -12.02 7.33
N ARG A 51 5.42 -11.64 8.30
CA ARG A 51 5.65 -10.50 9.21
C ARG A 51 5.96 -9.20 8.42
N PRO A 52 5.03 -8.75 7.54
CA PRO A 52 5.22 -7.53 6.77
C PRO A 52 5.22 -6.25 7.63
N HIS A 53 5.54 -5.12 7.00
CA HIS A 53 5.23 -3.81 7.57
C HIS A 53 3.87 -3.36 7.05
N TYR A 54 3.04 -2.74 7.90
CA TYR A 54 1.76 -2.18 7.49
C TYR A 54 1.74 -0.67 7.68
N LEU A 55 1.24 0.06 6.69
CA LEU A 55 0.80 1.44 6.84
C LEU A 55 -0.70 1.45 7.07
N LEU A 56 -1.17 2.00 8.18
CA LEU A 56 -2.59 2.07 8.52
C LEU A 56 -3.06 3.51 8.61
N LEU A 57 -4.04 3.87 7.78
CA LEU A 57 -4.69 5.17 7.83
C LEU A 57 -5.84 5.11 8.83
N ARG A 58 -5.65 5.77 9.98
CA ARG A 58 -6.61 5.83 11.06
C ARG A 58 -7.41 7.13 11.02
N ALA A 59 -8.73 6.98 10.99
CA ALA A 59 -9.67 8.09 11.11
C ALA A 59 -9.69 8.66 12.54
N PRO A 60 -10.14 9.92 12.74
CA PRO A 60 -10.26 10.51 14.08
C PRO A 60 -11.13 9.69 15.04
N ALA A 61 -12.16 9.01 14.53
CA ALA A 61 -13.04 8.12 15.31
C ALA A 61 -12.39 6.76 15.65
N GLY A 62 -11.11 6.55 15.32
CA GLY A 62 -10.35 5.35 15.66
C GLY A 62 -10.41 4.23 14.62
N ARG A 63 -11.35 4.27 13.68
CA ARG A 63 -11.51 3.28 12.59
C ARG A 63 -10.32 3.29 11.63
N ILE A 64 -9.92 2.11 11.15
CA ILE A 64 -8.95 1.96 10.05
C ILE A 64 -9.66 2.12 8.70
N ASP A 65 -9.33 3.21 8.01
CA ASP A 65 -9.94 3.63 6.74
C ASP A 65 -9.07 3.29 5.53
N GLY A 66 -7.79 3.00 5.75
CA GLY A 66 -6.86 2.65 4.69
C GLY A 66 -5.73 1.76 5.17
N CYS A 67 -5.18 0.95 4.27
CA CYS A 67 -3.97 0.20 4.54
C CYS A 67 -3.09 0.00 3.30
N VAL A 68 -1.80 -0.26 3.56
CA VAL A 68 -0.83 -0.81 2.60
C VAL A 68 0.04 -1.82 3.34
N ARG A 69 0.35 -2.94 2.69
CA ARG A 69 1.34 -3.93 3.15
C ARG A 69 2.66 -3.73 2.41
N LEU A 70 3.78 -3.87 3.12
CA LEU A 70 5.14 -3.69 2.62
C LEU A 70 6.02 -4.89 2.99
N LEU A 71 6.68 -5.49 2.01
CA LEU A 71 7.61 -6.63 2.17
C LEU A 71 8.92 -6.38 1.41
N PRO A 72 10.08 -6.84 1.91
CA PRO A 72 11.34 -6.75 1.18
C PRO A 72 11.33 -7.69 -0.03
N THR A 73 11.85 -7.24 -1.17
CA THR A 73 11.94 -8.09 -2.38
C THR A 73 13.01 -9.19 -2.31
N THR A 74 13.88 -9.16 -1.28
CA THR A 74 14.84 -10.24 -0.99
C THR A 74 14.19 -11.48 -0.38
N GLY A 75 12.86 -11.50 -0.24
CA GLY A 75 12.08 -12.64 0.22
C GLY A 75 10.87 -12.91 -0.69
N PRO A 76 9.96 -13.81 -0.25
CA PRO A 76 8.72 -14.09 -0.98
C PRO A 76 7.84 -12.83 -1.08
N THR A 77 7.25 -12.61 -2.26
CA THR A 77 6.43 -11.44 -2.58
C THR A 77 5.32 -11.82 -3.55
N MET A 78 4.23 -11.05 -3.59
CA MET A 78 3.10 -11.36 -4.47
C MET A 78 3.48 -11.32 -5.95
N LEU A 79 4.30 -10.34 -6.36
CA LEU A 79 4.77 -10.20 -7.72
C LEU A 79 5.60 -11.42 -8.14
N ARG A 80 6.46 -11.91 -7.26
CA ARG A 80 7.28 -13.10 -7.50
C ARG A 80 6.46 -14.38 -7.55
N ASP A 81 5.61 -14.61 -6.55
CA ASP A 81 5.04 -15.93 -6.29
C ASP A 81 3.59 -16.09 -6.81
N SER A 82 2.89 -15.00 -7.13
CA SER A 82 1.49 -15.04 -7.57
C SER A 82 1.22 -14.30 -8.90
N PHE A 83 2.00 -13.26 -9.19
CA PHE A 83 1.79 -12.40 -10.35
C PHE A 83 3.01 -12.33 -11.28
N PHE A 84 3.83 -13.38 -11.31
CA PHE A 84 5.06 -13.43 -12.12
C PHE A 84 4.80 -13.18 -13.61
N ALA A 85 3.61 -13.50 -14.12
CA ALA A 85 3.21 -13.20 -15.49
C ALA A 85 3.29 -11.70 -15.84
N LEU A 86 3.17 -10.81 -14.84
CA LEU A 86 3.31 -9.36 -15.00
C LEU A 86 4.78 -8.88 -15.05
N LEU A 87 5.76 -9.78 -14.94
CA LEU A 87 7.17 -9.46 -15.16
C LEU A 87 7.55 -9.53 -16.65
N ALA A 88 6.73 -10.20 -17.48
CA ALA A 88 7.12 -10.58 -18.84
C ALA A 88 8.51 -11.26 -18.84
N ASP A 89 9.46 -10.78 -19.65
CA ASP A 89 10.82 -11.33 -19.72
C ASP A 89 11.80 -10.68 -18.75
N ARG A 90 11.32 -9.83 -17.82
CA ARG A 90 12.19 -9.15 -16.85
C ARG A 90 12.51 -10.04 -15.65
N PRO A 91 13.69 -9.91 -15.04
CA PRO A 91 14.01 -10.61 -13.80
C PRO A 91 13.05 -10.20 -12.69
N THR A 92 12.78 -11.14 -11.78
CA THR A 92 12.07 -10.82 -10.54
C THR A 92 12.88 -9.80 -9.74
N PRO A 93 12.26 -8.75 -9.19
CA PRO A 93 12.95 -7.83 -8.29
C PRO A 93 13.49 -8.57 -7.06
N GLU A 94 14.78 -8.43 -6.81
CA GLU A 94 15.47 -8.98 -5.64
C GLU A 94 16.60 -8.00 -5.25
N ASP A 95 16.27 -6.97 -4.48
CA ASP A 95 17.24 -5.94 -4.06
C ASP A 95 16.86 -5.40 -2.67
N PRO A 96 17.79 -5.33 -1.69
CA PRO A 96 17.48 -4.82 -0.35
C PRO A 96 16.97 -3.37 -0.34
N ARG A 97 17.22 -2.59 -1.39
CA ARG A 97 16.73 -1.21 -1.58
C ARG A 97 15.42 -1.14 -2.35
N VAL A 98 14.78 -2.29 -2.63
CA VAL A 98 13.48 -2.39 -3.29
C VAL A 98 12.54 -3.23 -2.43
N TRP A 99 11.37 -2.66 -2.12
CA TRP A 99 10.32 -3.37 -1.38
C TRP A 99 9.07 -3.49 -2.24
N GLU A 100 8.32 -4.57 -2.07
CA GLU A 100 6.99 -4.70 -2.64
C GLU A 100 5.97 -3.98 -1.76
N SER A 101 5.06 -3.23 -2.39
CA SER A 101 3.78 -2.86 -1.80
C SER A 101 2.63 -3.67 -2.37
N SER A 102 1.74 -4.11 -1.49
CA SER A 102 0.51 -4.82 -1.83
C SER A 102 -0.63 -4.40 -0.89
N ARG A 103 -1.86 -4.86 -1.16
CA ARG A 103 -3.03 -4.61 -0.32
C ARG A 103 -3.30 -3.11 -0.07
N PHE A 104 -3.14 -2.29 -1.11
CA PHE A 104 -3.57 -0.90 -1.10
C PHE A 104 -5.10 -0.85 -1.03
N ALA A 105 -5.65 -0.64 0.17
CA ALA A 105 -7.09 -0.60 0.42
C ALA A 105 -7.48 0.74 1.03
N LEU A 106 -8.60 1.31 0.59
CA LEU A 106 -9.19 2.52 1.13
C LEU A 106 -10.72 2.41 1.14
N ASP A 107 -11.33 2.76 2.27
CA ASP A 107 -12.78 2.78 2.47
C ASP A 107 -13.15 4.09 3.18
N LEU A 108 -13.12 5.17 2.41
CA LEU A 108 -13.36 6.52 2.89
C LEU A 108 -14.83 6.92 2.67
N PRO A 109 -15.45 7.68 3.59
CA PRO A 109 -16.80 8.18 3.39
C PRO A 109 -16.89 9.11 2.16
N PRO A 110 -18.05 9.24 1.50
CA PRO A 110 -18.22 10.13 0.35
C PRO A 110 -17.85 11.60 0.62
N SER A 111 -18.03 12.03 1.86
CA SER A 111 -17.69 13.37 2.38
C SER A 111 -16.20 13.57 2.67
N ALA A 112 -15.36 12.54 2.50
CA ALA A 112 -13.93 12.65 2.74
C ALA A 112 -13.32 13.78 1.89
N PRO A 113 -12.45 14.61 2.47
CA PRO A 113 -11.88 15.75 1.78
C PRO A 113 -11.05 15.29 0.57
N LYS A 114 -11.07 16.09 -0.49
CA LYS A 114 -10.39 15.79 -1.75
C LYS A 114 -9.54 16.97 -2.19
N GLN A 115 -8.40 16.66 -2.79
CA GLN A 115 -7.54 17.61 -3.46
C GLN A 115 -7.37 17.19 -4.92
N ALA A 116 -7.64 18.10 -5.86
CA ALA A 116 -7.64 17.81 -7.30
C ALA A 116 -8.46 16.56 -7.70
N GLY A 117 -9.56 16.30 -6.99
CA GLY A 117 -10.45 15.17 -7.23
C GLY A 117 -9.92 13.80 -6.77
N ILE A 118 -8.87 13.76 -5.93
CA ILE A 118 -8.36 12.56 -5.25
C ILE A 118 -8.54 12.75 -3.75
N ALA A 119 -8.96 11.71 -3.02
CA ALA A 119 -9.15 11.82 -1.58
C ALA A 119 -7.83 12.10 -0.87
N ILE A 120 -7.85 12.96 0.16
CA ILE A 120 -6.63 13.31 0.92
C ILE A 120 -6.00 12.05 1.53
N GLY A 121 -6.80 11.10 2.02
CA GLY A 121 -6.30 9.82 2.54
C GLY A 121 -5.52 8.99 1.51
N THR A 122 -5.80 9.14 0.21
CA THR A 122 -5.00 8.53 -0.85
C THR A 122 -3.62 9.17 -0.95
N TYR A 123 -3.54 10.50 -0.89
CA TYR A 123 -2.26 11.21 -0.85
C TYR A 123 -1.47 10.88 0.42
N GLU A 124 -2.14 10.76 1.57
CA GLU A 124 -1.49 10.37 2.83
C GLU A 124 -0.85 8.97 2.71
N LEU A 125 -1.55 7.98 2.15
CA LEU A 125 -0.97 6.65 1.93
C LEU A 125 0.21 6.68 0.95
N PHE A 126 0.09 7.38 -0.18
CA PHE A 126 1.20 7.49 -1.14
C PHE A 126 2.43 8.18 -0.52
N ALA A 127 2.23 9.32 0.14
CA ALA A 127 3.31 10.03 0.82
C ALA A 127 3.92 9.17 1.94
N GLY A 128 3.10 8.43 2.69
CA GLY A 128 3.57 7.51 3.71
C GLY A 128 4.42 6.36 3.18
N MET A 129 4.11 5.84 1.99
CA MET A 129 4.95 4.83 1.32
C MET A 129 6.32 5.41 0.96
N VAL A 130 6.37 6.64 0.44
CA VAL A 130 7.65 7.32 0.12
C VAL A 130 8.42 7.65 1.40
N GLU A 131 7.76 8.16 2.45
CA GLU A 131 8.39 8.45 3.75
C GLU A 131 8.96 7.17 4.39
N PHE A 132 8.23 6.06 4.33
CA PHE A 132 8.71 4.75 4.74
C PHE A 132 9.97 4.38 3.94
N GLY A 133 9.91 4.46 2.62
CA GLY A 133 11.03 4.10 1.76
C GLY A 133 12.28 4.94 2.02
N LEU A 134 12.13 6.26 2.15
CA LEU A 134 13.22 7.18 2.48
C LEU A 134 13.84 6.85 3.84
N SER A 135 13.02 6.52 4.85
CA SER A 135 13.52 6.15 6.20
C SER A 135 14.32 4.85 6.21
N ARG A 136 14.15 4.00 5.18
CA ARG A 136 14.83 2.72 5.00
C ARG A 136 15.92 2.75 3.91
N GLY A 137 16.16 3.90 3.28
CA GLY A 137 17.13 4.02 2.18
C GLY A 137 16.72 3.25 0.91
N LEU A 138 15.43 3.08 0.67
CA LEU A 138 14.92 2.44 -0.54
C LEU A 138 15.04 3.39 -1.74
N ARG A 139 15.29 2.83 -2.93
CA ARG A 139 15.26 3.57 -4.19
C ARG A 139 13.90 3.51 -4.87
N SER A 140 13.15 2.43 -4.66
CA SER A 140 11.86 2.21 -5.29
C SER A 140 11.00 1.25 -4.50
N ILE A 141 9.70 1.34 -4.74
CA ILE A 141 8.70 0.37 -4.32
C ILE A 141 8.16 -0.30 -5.57
N VAL A 142 8.23 -1.62 -5.65
CA VAL A 142 7.55 -2.37 -6.70
C VAL A 142 6.11 -2.66 -6.28
N THR A 143 5.16 -2.65 -7.22
CA THR A 143 3.77 -2.96 -6.89
C THR A 143 3.05 -3.62 -8.06
N VAL A 144 2.06 -4.44 -7.74
CA VAL A 144 1.02 -4.90 -8.67
C VAL A 144 -0.24 -4.11 -8.36
N THR A 145 -0.77 -3.43 -9.37
CA THR A 145 -1.93 -2.54 -9.21
C THR A 145 -2.86 -2.63 -10.41
N ASP A 146 -4.13 -2.27 -10.22
CA ASP A 146 -5.05 -2.09 -11.34
C ASP A 146 -4.82 -0.75 -12.09
N LEU A 147 -5.34 -0.67 -13.32
CA LEU A 147 -5.24 0.53 -14.16
C LEU A 147 -5.97 1.77 -13.60
N ARG A 148 -6.95 1.59 -12.70
CA ARG A 148 -7.64 2.72 -12.04
C ARG A 148 -6.71 3.36 -11.03
N ILE A 149 -6.03 2.57 -10.19
CA ILE A 149 -5.03 3.07 -9.24
C ILE A 149 -3.80 3.63 -9.97
N GLU A 150 -3.33 2.99 -11.04
CA GLU A 150 -2.22 3.53 -11.85
C GLU A 150 -2.52 4.94 -12.40
N ARG A 151 -3.76 5.18 -12.85
CA ARG A 151 -4.20 6.50 -13.28
C ARG A 151 -4.25 7.51 -12.13
N ILE A 152 -4.60 7.06 -10.92
CA ILE A 152 -4.60 7.91 -9.71
C ILE A 152 -3.16 8.27 -9.31
N LEU A 153 -2.24 7.30 -9.33
CA LEU A 153 -0.80 7.48 -9.12
C LEU A 153 -0.23 8.56 -10.05
N ARG A 154 -0.47 8.42 -11.37
CA ARG A 154 -0.05 9.42 -12.37
C ARG A 154 -0.62 10.82 -12.08
N ARG A 155 -1.90 10.92 -11.73
CA ARG A 155 -2.56 12.20 -11.40
C ARG A 155 -2.06 12.81 -10.09
N ALA A 156 -1.64 11.99 -9.14
CA ALA A 156 -1.06 12.44 -7.88
C ALA A 156 0.38 12.96 -8.05
N GLY A 157 0.98 12.81 -9.23
CA GLY A 157 2.38 13.19 -9.50
C GLY A 157 3.39 12.13 -9.10
N TRP A 158 2.94 10.88 -8.90
CA TRP A 158 3.79 9.74 -8.55
C TRP A 158 3.56 8.59 -9.53
N PRO A 159 4.01 8.74 -10.79
CA PRO A 159 3.68 7.80 -11.86
C PRO A 159 4.37 6.44 -11.67
N LEU A 160 3.71 5.39 -12.12
CA LEU A 160 4.24 4.03 -12.15
C LEU A 160 5.11 3.81 -13.39
N GLU A 161 6.38 3.44 -13.19
CA GLU A 161 7.23 2.93 -14.26
C GLU A 161 6.89 1.45 -14.51
N ARG A 162 6.13 1.18 -15.58
CA ARG A 162 5.65 -0.17 -15.87
C ARG A 162 6.78 -1.15 -16.21
N LEU A 163 6.70 -2.35 -15.65
CA LEU A 163 7.54 -3.49 -16.01
C LEU A 163 7.08 -4.15 -17.30
N SER A 164 5.76 -4.25 -17.48
CA SER A 164 5.12 -4.93 -18.60
C SER A 164 3.89 -4.17 -19.10
N ASN A 165 3.34 -4.66 -20.21
CA ASN A 165 1.99 -4.28 -20.62
C ASN A 165 0.96 -4.81 -19.60
N PRO A 166 -0.18 -4.12 -19.40
CA PRO A 166 -1.22 -4.58 -18.49
C PRO A 166 -1.89 -5.87 -18.98
N GLN A 167 -2.14 -6.80 -18.07
CA GLN A 167 -2.80 -8.09 -18.33
C GLN A 167 -4.12 -8.19 -17.57
N THR A 168 -5.01 -9.09 -18.02
CA THR A 168 -6.25 -9.40 -17.30
C THR A 168 -5.96 -10.48 -16.27
N ILE A 169 -6.25 -10.20 -15.01
CA ILE A 169 -6.16 -11.15 -13.89
C ILE A 169 -7.52 -11.16 -13.20
N GLY A 170 -8.19 -12.32 -13.21
CA GLY A 170 -9.57 -12.43 -12.74
C GLY A 170 -10.49 -11.46 -13.50
N ASN A 171 -11.18 -10.60 -12.75
CA ASN A 171 -12.09 -9.58 -13.29
C ASN A 171 -11.44 -8.19 -13.50
N THR A 172 -10.12 -8.04 -13.31
CA THR A 172 -9.44 -6.74 -13.36
C THR A 172 -8.30 -6.69 -14.39
N ARG A 173 -7.99 -5.47 -14.86
CA ARG A 173 -6.77 -5.21 -15.64
C ARG A 173 -5.67 -4.70 -14.71
N ALA A 174 -4.65 -5.52 -14.52
CA ALA A 174 -3.53 -5.28 -13.62
C ALA A 174 -2.22 -5.03 -14.38
N VAL A 175 -1.31 -4.33 -13.72
CA VAL A 175 0.02 -4.01 -14.21
C VAL A 175 1.00 -4.02 -13.04
N ALA A 176 2.23 -4.46 -13.29
CA ALA A 176 3.33 -4.34 -12.34
C ALA A 176 4.27 -3.19 -12.73
N GLY A 177 4.85 -2.52 -11.75
CA GLY A 177 5.76 -1.41 -12.00
C GLY A 177 6.50 -0.93 -10.77
N TYR A 178 7.51 -0.08 -10.99
CA TYR A 178 8.22 0.62 -9.93
C TYR A 178 7.62 2.00 -9.67
N LEU A 179 7.57 2.35 -8.40
CA LEU A 179 7.27 3.68 -7.90
C LEU A 179 8.56 4.24 -7.29
N ASP A 180 8.91 5.45 -7.70
CA ASP A 180 10.13 6.14 -7.28
C ASP A 180 10.09 6.49 -5.78
N VAL A 181 11.20 6.28 -5.06
CA VAL A 181 11.34 6.71 -3.66
C VAL A 181 12.43 7.76 -3.61
N SER A 182 12.00 9.03 -3.62
CA SER A 182 12.88 10.19 -3.62
C SER A 182 12.25 11.36 -2.89
N ARG A 183 13.05 12.40 -2.59
CA ARG A 183 12.53 13.62 -1.97
C ARG A 183 11.63 14.37 -2.94
N GLU A 184 11.97 14.33 -4.21
CA GLU A 184 11.26 14.93 -5.32
C GLU A 184 9.85 14.34 -5.46
N SER A 185 9.74 13.01 -5.42
CA SER A 185 8.45 12.31 -5.42
C SER A 185 7.61 12.65 -4.18
N LEU A 186 8.23 12.73 -2.99
CA LEU A 186 7.53 13.14 -1.77
C LEU A 186 7.02 14.58 -1.84
N GLU A 187 7.84 15.51 -2.33
CA GLU A 187 7.46 16.91 -2.51
C GLU A 187 6.33 17.08 -3.51
N ALA A 188 6.36 16.33 -4.62
CA ALA A 188 5.28 16.32 -5.60
C ALA A 188 3.95 15.85 -4.97
N LEU A 189 3.98 14.74 -4.23
CA LEU A 189 2.82 14.22 -3.52
C LEU A 189 2.29 15.21 -2.47
N ARG A 190 3.17 15.83 -1.69
CA ARG A 190 2.78 16.81 -0.67
C ARG A 190 2.14 18.05 -1.29
N ARG A 191 2.75 18.60 -2.34
CA ARG A 191 2.23 19.77 -3.08
C ARG A 191 0.88 19.45 -3.70
N ASN A 192 0.75 18.31 -4.38
CA ASN A 192 -0.47 17.93 -5.08
C ASN A 192 -1.59 17.51 -4.12
N GLY A 193 -1.24 16.96 -2.95
CA GLY A 193 -2.18 16.54 -1.91
C GLY A 193 -2.48 17.60 -0.84
N GLY A 194 -1.82 18.76 -0.88
CA GLY A 194 -1.95 19.80 0.16
C GLY A 194 -1.45 19.36 1.54
N LEU A 195 -0.51 18.41 1.60
CA LEU A 195 0.03 17.86 2.84
C LEU A 195 1.09 18.82 3.41
N LYS A 196 0.93 19.22 4.68
CA LYS A 196 1.76 20.26 5.32
C LYS A 196 3.01 19.75 6.02
N GLY A 197 3.20 18.43 6.10
CA GLY A 197 4.32 17.85 6.83
C GLY A 197 4.36 16.32 6.70
N PRO A 198 5.19 15.67 7.51
CA PRO A 198 5.21 14.21 7.60
C PRO A 198 3.84 13.65 7.93
N VAL A 199 3.43 12.60 7.22
CA VAL A 199 2.16 11.90 7.48
C VAL A 199 2.39 10.63 8.28
N LEU A 200 3.54 9.99 8.07
CA LEU A 200 3.91 8.73 8.68
C LEU A 200 4.33 8.92 10.14
N TRP A 201 3.59 8.24 11.02
CA TRP A 201 3.92 8.12 12.42
C TRP A 201 4.33 6.70 12.76
N THR A 202 5.42 6.56 13.51
CA THR A 202 5.80 5.30 14.13
C THR A 202 5.17 5.20 15.52
N PRO A 203 4.54 4.06 15.86
CA PRO A 203 4.20 3.78 17.24
C PRO A 203 5.42 3.90 18.14
N VAL A 204 5.32 4.74 19.16
CA VAL A 204 6.22 4.71 20.31
C VAL A 204 5.61 3.70 21.27
N ILE A 205 6.26 2.55 21.45
CA ILE A 205 5.82 1.51 22.39
C ILE A 205 5.63 2.19 23.75
N LYS A 206 4.43 2.10 24.32
CA LYS A 206 4.23 2.51 25.72
C LYS A 206 4.87 1.43 26.57
N ILE A 207 5.98 1.75 27.24
CA ILE A 207 6.49 0.89 28.30
C ILE A 207 5.42 0.88 29.39
N ALA A 208 4.84 -0.29 29.64
CA ALA A 208 3.87 -0.53 30.71
C ALA A 208 4.51 -0.32 32.09
#